data_AF-A0A5B8W0E9-F1
#
_entry.id   AF-A0A5B8W0E9-F1
#
_cell.length_a   1.000
_cell.length_b   1.000
_cell.length_c   1.000
_cell.angle_alpha   90.00
_cell.angle_beta   90.00
_cell.angle_gamma   90.00
#
_symmetry.space_group_name_H-M   'P 1'
#
loop_
_entity.id
_entity.type
_entity.pdbx_description
1 polymer ?
#
loop_
_entity_poly.entity_id
_entity_poly.type
_entity_poly.pdbx_seq_one_letter_code
_entity_poly.pdbx_strand_id
1 'polypeptide(L)'
;MMDTIHKPESVPKKATLINLGSNDEPIFNWVEYIGKFKTNGKIYPHIYGVKFYDRTGAVRTSYFENLDLRNNNKDIPFEDFRFLNFPAADDIKITNGLDTLILFSVTSDRDYDEVREGVVFKDINRVLKVGVKNKFISTKSLQANLKKASGNLYVLTLKGGTKIQYKLSSSCTEPPSELSFINTNDGKAFFLERTCYLELVNKEDLMKIKPDFVE
;
A
#
# COMPACT_ATOMS: atom_id res chain seq x y z
N MET A 1 -8.01 -10.16 29.17
CA MET A 1 -7.20 -9.14 28.45
C MET A 1 -5.75 -9.62 28.55
N MET A 2 -5.20 -10.25 27.51
CA MET A 2 -3.82 -10.76 27.55
C MET A 2 -2.84 -9.60 27.58
N ASP A 3 -1.90 -9.71 28.49
CA ASP A 3 -0.98 -8.67 28.93
C ASP A 3 0.00 -8.26 27.81
N THR A 4 -0.16 -7.06 27.25
CA THR A 4 0.83 -6.47 26.32
C THR A 4 1.97 -5.78 27.04
N ILE A 5 2.02 -5.82 28.38
CA ILE A 5 3.13 -5.26 29.16
C ILE A 5 4.41 -6.09 28.92
N HIS A 6 4.28 -7.38 28.63
CA HIS A 6 5.41 -8.29 28.42
C HIS A 6 5.54 -8.69 26.95
N LYS A 7 6.65 -8.32 26.31
CA LYS A 7 6.97 -8.69 24.93
C LYS A 7 7.18 -10.21 24.84
N PRO A 8 6.44 -10.95 23.99
CA PRO A 8 6.65 -12.39 23.80
C PRO A 8 8.07 -12.70 23.32
N GLU A 9 8.62 -13.85 23.70
CA GLU A 9 9.97 -14.29 23.27
C GLU A 9 10.10 -14.43 21.76
N SER A 10 9.00 -14.76 21.07
CA SER A 10 8.94 -14.86 19.61
C SER A 10 9.06 -13.52 18.89
N VAL A 11 8.93 -12.40 19.61
CA VAL A 11 9.01 -11.04 19.06
C VAL A 11 10.43 -10.49 19.20
N PRO A 12 11.07 -10.03 18.11
CA PRO A 12 12.42 -9.48 18.16
C PRO A 12 12.55 -8.30 19.14
N LYS A 13 13.73 -8.20 19.78
CA LYS A 13 14.01 -7.13 20.76
C LYS A 13 13.83 -5.72 20.19
N LYS A 14 14.15 -5.51 18.91
CA LYS A 14 14.02 -4.23 18.20
C LYS A 14 12.57 -3.86 17.82
N ALA A 15 11.62 -4.79 17.93
CA ALA A 15 10.23 -4.50 17.59
C ALA A 15 9.60 -3.55 18.63
N THR A 16 8.75 -2.65 18.15
CA THR A 16 8.05 -1.63 18.95
C THR A 16 6.56 -1.94 18.98
N LEU A 17 5.91 -1.82 20.13
CA LEU A 17 4.46 -2.01 20.25
C LEU A 17 3.72 -0.76 19.77
N ILE A 18 2.77 -0.93 18.86
CA ILE A 18 1.88 0.15 18.38
C ILE A 18 0.42 -0.28 18.44
N ASN A 19 -0.48 0.69 18.62
CA ASN A 19 -1.92 0.51 18.43
C ASN A 19 -2.31 0.90 17.00
N LEU A 20 -2.82 -0.06 16.23
CA LEU A 20 -3.39 0.13 14.88
C LEU A 20 -4.92 0.24 14.90
N GLY A 21 -5.55 0.00 16.05
CA GLY A 21 -7.00 0.13 16.23
C GLY A 21 -7.41 1.54 16.63
N SER A 22 -8.70 1.72 16.90
CA SER A 22 -9.21 2.96 17.49
C SER A 22 -8.90 3.02 18.99
N ASN A 23 -9.26 4.12 19.64
CA ASN A 23 -9.19 4.20 21.10
C ASN A 23 -10.18 3.26 21.78
N ASP A 24 -11.35 3.05 21.15
CA ASP A 24 -12.43 2.22 21.68
C ASP A 24 -12.22 0.73 21.37
N GLU A 25 -11.57 0.41 20.25
CA GLU A 25 -11.21 -0.93 19.81
C GLU A 25 -9.72 -1.02 19.47
N PRO A 26 -8.83 -1.07 20.48
CA PRO A 26 -7.40 -1.04 20.23
C PRO A 26 -6.89 -2.39 19.70
N ILE A 27 -6.07 -2.32 18.66
CA ILE A 27 -5.43 -3.47 18.00
C ILE A 27 -3.92 -3.31 18.13
N PHE A 28 -3.36 -3.91 19.16
CA PHE A 28 -1.93 -3.81 19.44
C PHE A 28 -1.11 -4.83 18.66
N ASN A 29 -0.09 -4.36 17.94
CA ASN A 29 0.86 -5.18 17.20
C ASN A 29 2.29 -4.76 17.54
N TRP A 30 3.20 -5.72 17.63
CA TRP A 30 4.63 -5.41 17.60
C TRP A 30 5.06 -5.22 16.15
N VAL A 31 5.85 -4.19 15.88
CA VAL A 31 6.31 -3.87 14.53
C VAL A 31 7.81 -3.68 14.45
N GLU A 32 8.41 -4.12 13.35
CA GLU A 32 9.81 -3.85 13.06
C GLU A 32 10.03 -3.47 11.59
N TYR A 33 10.95 -2.54 11.36
CA TYR A 33 11.46 -2.27 10.02
C TYR A 33 12.41 -3.40 9.57
N ILE A 34 12.20 -3.89 8.34
CA ILE A 34 12.95 -5.02 7.77
C ILE A 34 13.74 -4.68 6.51
N GLY A 35 13.78 -3.41 6.11
CA GLY A 35 14.55 -2.95 4.95
C GLY A 35 13.70 -2.49 3.76
N LYS A 36 14.38 -2.18 2.66
CA LYS A 36 13.78 -1.78 1.38
C LYS A 36 13.13 -2.98 0.69
N PHE A 37 12.02 -2.77 -0.03
CA PHE A 37 11.36 -3.82 -0.80
C PHE A 37 12.26 -4.36 -1.92
N LYS A 38 12.31 -5.68 -2.06
CA LYS A 38 13.10 -6.38 -3.07
C LYS A 38 12.28 -7.47 -3.72
N THR A 39 12.20 -7.46 -5.04
CA THR A 39 11.54 -8.51 -5.82
C THR A 39 12.20 -8.63 -7.19
N ASN A 40 12.26 -9.84 -7.74
CA ASN A 40 12.84 -10.13 -9.07
C ASN A 40 14.24 -9.52 -9.29
N GLY A 41 15.10 -9.56 -8.25
CA GLY A 41 16.46 -9.00 -8.31
C GLY A 41 16.56 -7.47 -8.27
N LYS A 42 15.44 -6.74 -8.20
CA LYS A 42 15.39 -5.28 -8.14
C LYS A 42 15.11 -4.79 -6.72
N ILE A 43 15.73 -3.67 -6.34
CA ILE A 43 15.52 -2.98 -5.06
C ILE A 43 14.68 -1.72 -5.32
N TYR A 44 13.62 -1.52 -4.55
CA TYR A 44 12.77 -0.33 -4.58
C TYR A 44 13.09 0.55 -3.38
N PRO A 45 13.97 1.57 -3.53
CA PRO A 45 14.53 2.29 -2.38
C PRO A 45 13.53 3.15 -1.62
N HIS A 46 12.38 3.46 -2.22
CA HIS A 46 11.32 4.29 -1.65
C HIS A 46 10.17 3.47 -1.05
N ILE A 47 10.25 2.13 -1.10
CA ILE A 47 9.25 1.23 -0.53
C ILE A 47 9.90 0.48 0.64
N TYR A 48 9.28 0.55 1.81
CA TYR A 48 9.84 0.12 3.08
C TYR A 48 9.02 -1.02 3.66
N GLY A 49 9.67 -2.15 3.97
CA GLY A 49 9.04 -3.31 4.57
C GLY A 49 8.92 -3.18 6.08
N VAL A 50 7.74 -3.49 6.60
CA VAL A 50 7.46 -3.54 8.03
C VAL A 50 6.84 -4.89 8.35
N LYS A 51 7.43 -5.61 9.30
CA LYS A 51 6.85 -6.83 9.87
C LYS A 51 5.94 -6.48 11.02
N PHE A 52 4.80 -7.15 11.10
CA PHE A 52 3.83 -7.08 12.17
C PHE A 52 3.74 -8.45 12.84
N TYR A 53 3.89 -8.46 14.15
CA TYR A 53 3.68 -9.63 14.99
C TYR A 53 2.40 -9.38 15.77
N ASP A 54 1.35 -10.11 15.42
CA ASP A 54 0.09 -10.00 16.12
C ASP A 54 0.09 -10.84 17.41
N ARG A 55 -0.95 -10.66 18.22
CA ARG A 55 -1.09 -11.33 19.52
C ARG A 55 -1.28 -12.85 19.41
N THR A 56 -1.62 -13.37 18.23
CA THR A 56 -1.79 -14.80 17.98
C THR A 56 -0.49 -15.49 17.59
N GLY A 57 0.59 -14.71 17.41
CA GLY A 57 1.87 -15.19 16.92
C GLY A 57 1.97 -15.23 15.40
N ALA A 58 0.93 -14.80 14.69
CA ALA A 58 1.01 -14.66 13.24
C ALA A 58 1.88 -13.45 12.87
N VAL A 59 2.71 -13.67 11.86
CA VAL A 59 3.64 -12.67 11.32
C VAL A 59 3.16 -12.30 9.92
N ARG A 60 3.12 -11.00 9.63
CA ARG A 60 2.91 -10.49 8.28
C ARG A 60 3.89 -9.40 7.95
N THR A 61 4.18 -9.23 6.68
CA THR A 61 5.00 -8.15 6.15
C THR A 61 4.12 -7.29 5.26
N SER A 62 4.12 -5.99 5.51
CA SER A 62 3.50 -5.02 4.60
C SER A 62 4.54 -4.00 4.19
N TYR A 63 4.41 -3.53 2.96
CA TYR A 63 5.36 -2.64 2.32
C TYR A 63 4.70 -1.30 2.11
N PHE A 64 5.36 -0.23 2.56
CA PHE A 64 4.80 1.11 2.62
C PHE A 64 5.63 2.11 1.83
N GLU A 65 4.97 3.13 1.30
CA GLU A 65 5.59 4.23 0.56
C GLU A 65 5.09 5.58 1.09
N ASN A 66 5.91 6.61 0.90
CA ASN A 66 5.47 8.00 0.97
C ASN A 66 5.91 8.73 -0.31
N LEU A 67 4.96 9.42 -0.95
CA LEU A 67 5.21 10.02 -2.27
C LEU A 67 6.22 11.16 -2.21
N ASP A 68 6.26 11.92 -1.12
CA ASP A 68 7.21 13.03 -0.98
C ASP A 68 8.64 12.50 -0.87
N LEU A 69 8.85 11.37 -0.18
CA LEU A 69 10.16 10.72 -0.11
C LEU A 69 10.65 10.29 -1.48
N ARG A 70 9.75 9.67 -2.26
CA ARG A 70 10.08 9.22 -3.60
C ARG A 70 10.37 10.37 -4.55
N ASN A 71 9.53 11.41 -4.55
CA ASN A 71 9.64 12.52 -5.49
C ASN A 71 10.86 13.41 -5.18
N ASN A 72 11.19 13.58 -3.89
CA ASN A 72 12.34 14.39 -3.49
C ASN A 72 13.65 13.60 -3.44
N ASN A 73 13.62 12.29 -3.73
CA ASN A 73 14.76 11.38 -3.71
C ASN A 73 15.61 11.46 -2.43
N LYS A 74 14.96 11.81 -1.30
CA LYS A 74 15.62 11.89 0.01
C LYS A 74 15.74 10.45 0.53
N ASP A 75 16.97 9.94 0.60
CA ASP A 75 17.23 8.72 1.35
C ASP A 75 17.08 9.06 2.83
N ILE A 76 16.09 8.46 3.47
CA ILE A 76 15.85 8.64 4.90
C ILE A 76 16.26 7.34 5.60
N PRO A 77 17.18 7.39 6.58
CA PRO A 77 17.48 6.24 7.41
C PRO A 77 16.25 5.90 8.26
N PHE A 78 15.47 4.91 7.84
CA PHE A 78 14.23 4.50 8.53
C PHE A 78 14.50 3.98 9.94
N GLU A 79 15.70 3.48 10.18
CA GLU A 79 16.21 3.10 11.50
C GLU A 79 16.23 4.25 12.52
N ASP A 80 16.33 5.50 12.08
CA ASP A 80 16.28 6.68 12.94
C ASP A 80 14.83 7.08 13.29
N PHE A 81 13.86 6.46 12.63
CA PHE A 81 12.44 6.74 12.81
C PHE A 81 11.80 5.73 13.77
N ARG A 82 10.91 6.26 14.61
CA ARG A 82 10.06 5.49 15.51
C ARG A 82 8.65 5.43 14.95
N PHE A 83 8.01 4.28 15.07
CA PHE A 83 6.59 4.13 14.75
C PHE A 83 5.74 4.88 15.78
N LEU A 84 4.70 5.56 15.29
CA LEU A 84 3.68 6.23 16.10
C LEU A 84 2.35 5.49 15.95
N ASN A 85 1.50 5.59 16.97
CA ASN A 85 0.11 5.15 16.86
C ASN A 85 -0.58 5.93 15.72
N PHE A 86 -1.27 5.20 14.86
CA PHE A 86 -2.03 5.77 13.75
C PHE A 86 -3.35 5.02 13.59
N PRO A 87 -4.51 5.71 13.70
CA PRO A 87 -5.81 5.10 13.56
C PRO A 87 -6.14 4.93 12.07
N ALA A 88 -5.51 3.95 11.42
CA ALA A 88 -5.91 3.44 10.10
C ALA A 88 -5.17 2.11 9.88
N ALA A 89 -5.90 1.05 9.55
CA ALA A 89 -5.32 -0.29 9.42
C ALA A 89 -4.27 -0.43 8.30
N ASP A 90 -4.35 0.46 7.30
CA ASP A 90 -3.58 0.37 6.05
C ASP A 90 -2.50 1.46 5.92
N ASP A 91 -2.40 2.36 6.90
CA ASP A 91 -1.39 3.42 6.94
C ASP A 91 -0.56 3.34 8.22
N ILE A 92 0.71 3.72 8.14
CA ILE A 92 1.58 3.84 9.30
C ILE A 92 2.17 5.24 9.40
N LYS A 93 2.42 5.67 10.63
CA LYS A 93 3.05 6.95 10.92
C LYS A 93 4.41 6.71 11.56
N ILE A 94 5.42 7.42 11.07
CA ILE A 94 6.77 7.35 11.61
C ILE A 94 7.32 8.75 11.91
N THR A 95 8.21 8.87 12.91
CA THR A 95 8.86 10.15 13.26
C THR A 95 10.29 9.97 13.75
N ASN A 96 11.16 10.94 13.47
CA ASN A 96 12.48 11.09 14.09
C ASN A 96 12.51 12.20 15.18
N GLY A 97 11.34 12.73 15.57
CA GLY A 97 11.20 13.85 16.51
C GLY A 97 11.18 15.25 15.87
N LEU A 98 11.65 15.39 14.63
CA LEU A 98 11.60 16.65 13.86
C LEU A 98 10.56 16.56 12.75
N ASP A 99 10.65 15.48 11.97
CA ASP A 99 9.77 15.18 10.86
C ASP A 99 8.80 14.06 11.23
N THR A 100 7.63 14.09 10.57
CA THR A 100 6.61 13.08 10.72
C THR A 100 6.06 12.72 9.36
N LEU A 101 6.11 11.43 9.03
CA LEU A 101 5.69 10.90 7.75
C LEU A 101 4.52 9.94 7.95
N ILE A 102 3.57 10.02 7.02
CA ILE A 102 2.50 9.04 6.87
C ILE A 102 2.86 8.22 5.64
N LEU A 103 2.91 6.91 5.81
CA LEU A 103 3.22 5.95 4.77
C LEU A 103 1.98 5.10 4.51
N PHE A 104 1.62 4.93 3.25
CA PHE A 104 0.48 4.12 2.84
C PHE A 104 0.94 2.76 2.34
N SER A 105 0.10 1.74 2.49
CA SER A 105 0.40 0.38 2.06
C SER A 105 0.43 0.29 0.54
N VAL A 106 1.45 -0.40 0.01
CA VAL A 106 1.66 -0.65 -1.43
C VAL A 106 1.41 -2.10 -1.77
N THR A 107 1.95 -3.04 -0.99
CA THR A 107 1.80 -4.49 -1.19
C THR A 107 2.07 -5.20 0.13
N SER A 108 1.68 -6.47 0.27
CA SER A 108 1.93 -7.27 1.45
C SER A 108 2.33 -8.69 1.10
N ASP A 109 2.94 -9.42 2.02
CA ASP A 109 3.12 -10.86 1.87
C ASP A 109 1.82 -11.66 2.09
N ARG A 110 0.76 -10.99 2.55
CA ARG A 110 -0.61 -11.50 2.65
C ARG A 110 -1.43 -11.19 1.39
N ASP A 111 -0.81 -11.23 0.22
CA ASP A 111 -1.58 -11.16 -1.02
C ASP A 111 -2.47 -12.41 -1.09
N TYR A 112 -3.74 -12.26 -0.73
CA TYR A 112 -4.76 -13.29 -0.88
C TYR A 112 -5.13 -13.36 -2.36
N ASP A 113 -4.29 -14.02 -3.14
CA ASP A 113 -4.57 -14.33 -4.53
C ASP A 113 -5.82 -15.24 -4.57
N GLU A 114 -6.95 -14.67 -4.96
CA GLU A 114 -8.19 -15.41 -5.10
C GLU A 114 -8.39 -15.81 -6.56
N VAL A 115 -8.67 -17.08 -6.79
CA VAL A 115 -8.96 -17.60 -8.13
C VAL A 115 -10.46 -17.69 -8.31
N ARG A 116 -11.00 -16.90 -9.25
CA ARG A 116 -12.41 -17.01 -9.68
C ARG A 116 -12.45 -17.25 -11.17
N GLU A 117 -13.12 -18.33 -11.58
CA GLU A 117 -13.30 -18.71 -13.00
C GLU A 117 -11.95 -18.79 -13.76
N GLY A 118 -10.89 -19.27 -13.11
CA GLY A 118 -9.55 -19.38 -13.70
C GLY A 118 -8.77 -18.06 -13.80
N VAL A 119 -9.27 -16.97 -13.21
CA VAL A 119 -8.60 -15.67 -13.16
C VAL A 119 -8.11 -15.41 -11.73
N VAL A 120 -6.83 -15.06 -11.60
CA VAL A 120 -6.21 -14.65 -10.33
C VAL A 120 -6.50 -13.17 -10.08
N PHE A 121 -7.18 -12.87 -8.98
CA PHE A 121 -7.44 -11.52 -8.50
C PHE A 121 -6.49 -11.20 -7.35
N LYS A 122 -5.86 -10.02 -7.43
CA LYS A 122 -4.96 -9.50 -6.41
C LYS A 122 -5.59 -8.33 -5.69
N ASP A 123 -5.24 -8.15 -4.42
CA ASP A 123 -5.54 -6.92 -3.70
C ASP A 123 -4.66 -5.79 -4.23
N ILE A 124 -5.30 -4.75 -4.74
CA ILE A 124 -4.65 -3.51 -5.17
C ILE A 124 -5.04 -2.42 -4.19
N ASN A 125 -4.03 -1.81 -3.58
CA ASN A 125 -4.24 -0.69 -2.68
C ASN A 125 -4.84 0.50 -3.44
N ARG A 126 -5.86 1.11 -2.85
CA ARG A 126 -6.42 2.36 -3.33
C ARG A 126 -5.93 3.46 -2.42
N VAL A 127 -5.58 4.62 -2.97
CA VAL A 127 -5.16 5.76 -2.17
C VAL A 127 -5.99 6.98 -2.49
N LEU A 128 -6.14 7.85 -1.50
CA LEU A 128 -6.77 9.15 -1.62
C LEU A 128 -5.78 10.23 -1.21
N LYS A 129 -5.66 11.27 -2.04
CA LYS A 129 -4.96 12.49 -1.73
C LYS A 129 -5.82 13.37 -0.85
N VAL A 130 -5.34 13.69 0.35
CA VAL A 130 -6.04 14.47 1.37
C VAL A 130 -5.24 15.70 1.81
N GLY A 131 -5.98 16.78 2.08
CA GLY A 131 -5.46 18.03 2.64
C GLY A 131 -4.55 18.84 1.71
N VAL A 132 -4.11 20.01 2.23
CA VAL A 132 -3.32 21.01 1.48
C VAL A 132 -1.88 20.55 1.22
N LYS A 133 -1.37 19.60 2.01
CA LYS A 133 0.00 19.07 1.90
C LYS A 133 0.14 17.86 0.97
N ASN A 134 -0.85 17.59 0.11
CA ASN A 134 -0.79 16.50 -0.88
C ASN A 134 -0.50 15.11 -0.29
N LYS A 135 -0.93 14.84 0.94
CA LYS A 135 -0.68 13.55 1.59
C LYS A 135 -1.57 12.47 0.99
N PHE A 136 -1.02 11.29 0.79
CA PHE A 136 -1.77 10.12 0.35
C PHE A 136 -2.05 9.23 1.55
N ILE A 137 -3.31 8.82 1.67
CA ILE A 137 -3.78 7.85 2.67
C ILE A 137 -4.35 6.65 1.93
N SER A 138 -4.13 5.46 2.48
CA SER A 138 -4.78 4.25 2.00
C SER A 138 -6.29 4.37 2.19
N THR A 139 -7.00 3.82 1.22
CA THR A 139 -8.42 3.49 1.30
C THR A 139 -8.52 1.98 1.09
N LYS A 140 -9.64 1.37 1.52
CA LYS A 140 -9.86 -0.09 1.42
C LYS A 140 -9.32 -0.63 0.10
N SER A 141 -8.57 -1.73 0.10
CA SER A 141 -8.10 -2.34 -1.14
C SER A 141 -9.26 -2.71 -2.08
N LEU A 142 -8.94 -2.94 -3.35
CA LEU A 142 -9.86 -3.55 -4.31
C LEU A 142 -9.26 -4.86 -4.82
N GLN A 143 -10.07 -5.90 -4.97
CA GLN A 143 -9.64 -7.13 -5.64
C GLN A 143 -9.83 -7.00 -7.14
N ALA A 144 -8.73 -7.05 -7.89
CA ALA A 144 -8.77 -6.96 -9.34
C ALA A 144 -7.67 -7.75 -10.05
N ASN A 145 -7.91 -7.96 -11.34
CA ASN A 145 -6.97 -8.53 -12.27
C ASN A 145 -6.68 -7.50 -13.37
N LEU A 146 -5.42 -7.11 -13.56
CA LEU A 146 -5.01 -6.26 -14.68
C LEU A 146 -4.40 -7.14 -15.78
N LYS A 147 -4.94 -7.05 -16.99
CA LYS A 147 -4.40 -7.69 -18.19
C LYS A 147 -4.15 -6.69 -19.29
N LYS A 148 -3.07 -6.89 -20.05
CA LYS A 148 -2.83 -6.17 -21.30
C LYS A 148 -3.80 -6.71 -22.36
N ALA A 149 -4.54 -5.83 -23.03
CA ALA A 149 -5.50 -6.21 -24.07
C ALA A 149 -4.87 -6.12 -25.47
N SER A 150 -4.47 -4.91 -25.89
CA SER A 150 -3.81 -4.68 -27.19
C SER A 150 -3.04 -3.37 -27.18
N GLY A 151 -1.88 -3.31 -27.85
CA GLY A 151 -1.06 -2.09 -27.91
C GLY A 151 -0.78 -1.51 -26.52
N ASN A 152 -1.27 -0.28 -26.28
CA ASN A 152 -1.15 0.44 -25.01
C ASN A 152 -2.39 0.32 -24.12
N LEU A 153 -3.33 -0.57 -24.43
CA LEU A 153 -4.57 -0.75 -23.68
C LEU A 153 -4.47 -1.89 -22.68
N TYR A 154 -4.99 -1.63 -21.49
CA TYR A 154 -5.08 -2.55 -20.37
C TYR A 154 -6.54 -2.62 -19.90
N VAL A 155 -6.93 -3.77 -19.37
CA VAL A 155 -8.26 -3.98 -18.79
C VAL A 155 -8.06 -4.41 -17.34
N LEU A 156 -8.57 -3.59 -16.43
CA LEU A 156 -8.72 -3.93 -15.02
C LEU A 156 -10.09 -4.59 -14.84
N THR A 157 -10.10 -5.86 -14.45
CA THR A 157 -11.32 -6.60 -14.13
C THR A 157 -11.44 -6.67 -12.62
N LEU A 158 -12.50 -6.07 -12.05
CA LEU A 158 -12.83 -6.18 -10.64
C LEU A 158 -13.42 -7.57 -10.35
N LYS A 159 -13.31 -8.04 -9.11
CA LYS A 159 -13.88 -9.34 -8.68
C LYS A 159 -15.35 -9.53 -9.07
N GLY A 160 -16.15 -8.46 -9.06
CA GLY A 160 -17.56 -8.47 -9.45
C GLY A 160 -17.81 -8.64 -10.96
N GLY A 161 -16.77 -8.76 -11.78
CA GLY A 161 -16.84 -8.86 -13.24
C GLY A 161 -16.81 -7.52 -13.97
N THR A 162 -16.92 -6.41 -13.25
CA THR A 162 -16.81 -5.05 -13.81
C THR A 162 -15.46 -4.86 -14.49
N LYS A 163 -15.47 -4.41 -15.74
CA LYS A 163 -14.26 -4.12 -16.52
C LYS A 163 -14.07 -2.62 -16.64
N ILE A 164 -12.83 -2.18 -16.44
CA ILE A 164 -12.40 -0.80 -16.56
C ILE A 164 -11.24 -0.74 -17.54
N GLN A 165 -11.36 0.14 -18.53
CA GLN A 165 -10.33 0.29 -19.55
C GLN A 165 -9.32 1.35 -19.15
N TYR A 166 -8.06 0.98 -19.31
CA TYR A 166 -6.91 1.80 -19.05
C TYR A 166 -6.05 1.93 -20.29
N LYS A 167 -5.38 3.06 -20.43
CA LYS A 167 -4.34 3.28 -21.43
C LYS A 167 -3.03 3.59 -20.74
N LEU A 168 -1.96 3.01 -21.24
CA LEU A 168 -0.60 3.32 -20.83
C LEU A 168 -0.29 4.78 -21.13
N SER A 169 0.21 5.52 -20.13
CA SER A 169 0.63 6.91 -20.33
C SER A 169 1.69 7.01 -21.43
N SER A 170 1.66 8.09 -22.20
CA SER A 170 2.62 8.33 -23.29
C SER A 170 4.05 8.54 -22.78
N SER A 171 4.23 8.87 -21.50
CA SER A 171 5.56 9.05 -20.89
C SER A 171 6.25 7.74 -20.51
N CYS A 172 5.63 6.58 -20.77
CA CYS A 172 6.16 5.29 -20.38
C CYS A 172 7.26 4.83 -21.35
N THR A 173 8.50 4.77 -20.84
CA THR A 173 9.69 4.32 -21.58
C THR A 173 10.02 2.85 -21.37
N GLU A 174 9.42 2.22 -20.37
CA GLU A 174 9.72 0.85 -19.93
C GLU A 174 8.44 0.01 -19.84
N PRO A 175 8.55 -1.33 -19.99
CA PRO A 175 7.41 -2.21 -19.80
C PRO A 175 6.85 -2.09 -18.38
N PRO A 176 5.52 -2.08 -18.19
CA PRO A 176 4.94 -1.95 -16.87
C PRO A 176 5.36 -3.05 -15.90
N SER A 177 5.79 -2.63 -14.71
CA SER A 177 6.00 -3.54 -13.58
C SER A 177 4.67 -3.94 -12.94
N GLU A 178 4.71 -4.60 -11.79
CA GLU A 178 3.53 -4.85 -10.97
C GLU A 178 2.84 -3.55 -10.54
N LEU A 179 1.51 -3.60 -10.41
CA LEU A 179 0.69 -2.49 -9.92
C LEU A 179 1.00 -2.24 -8.45
N SER A 180 1.14 -0.96 -8.10
CA SER A 180 1.41 -0.49 -6.74
C SER A 180 0.11 -0.02 -6.09
N PHE A 181 -0.56 0.96 -6.69
CA PHE A 181 -1.81 1.49 -6.16
C PHE A 181 -2.65 2.20 -7.23
N ILE A 182 -3.91 2.47 -6.91
CA ILE A 182 -4.81 3.31 -7.71
C ILE A 182 -5.13 4.59 -6.94
N ASN A 183 -4.89 5.74 -7.55
CA ASN A 183 -5.29 7.03 -6.99
C ASN A 183 -6.77 7.27 -7.26
N THR A 184 -7.58 7.35 -6.20
CA THR A 184 -9.04 7.50 -6.29
C THR A 184 -9.49 8.93 -6.58
N ASN A 185 -8.59 9.93 -6.57
CA ASN A 185 -8.93 11.29 -6.99
C ASN A 185 -9.06 11.42 -8.51
N ASP A 186 -8.16 10.78 -9.27
CA ASP A 186 -8.05 10.94 -10.72
C ASP A 186 -8.10 9.62 -11.50
N GLY A 187 -8.13 8.49 -10.80
CA GLY A 187 -8.20 7.15 -11.35
C GLY A 187 -6.90 6.65 -11.93
N LYS A 188 -5.77 7.34 -11.74
CA LYS A 188 -4.48 6.84 -12.25
C LYS A 188 -4.03 5.61 -11.48
N ALA A 189 -3.65 4.57 -12.21
CA ALA A 189 -3.08 3.35 -11.63
C ALA A 189 -1.56 3.36 -11.78
N PHE A 190 -0.84 3.35 -10.67
CA PHE A 190 0.61 3.49 -10.64
C PHE A 190 1.27 2.13 -10.48
N PHE A 191 2.34 1.89 -11.24
CA PHE A 191 3.18 0.70 -11.10
C PHE A 191 4.25 0.91 -10.03
N LEU A 192 4.83 -0.15 -9.47
CA LEU A 192 5.89 -0.07 -8.46
C LEU A 192 7.05 0.83 -8.89
N GLU A 193 7.40 0.83 -10.17
CA GLU A 193 8.49 1.66 -10.70
C GLU A 193 8.14 3.14 -10.87
N ARG A 194 6.83 3.47 -10.99
CA ARG A 194 6.27 4.81 -11.23
C ARG A 194 6.95 5.67 -12.31
N THR A 195 7.87 5.11 -13.08
CA THR A 195 8.31 5.63 -14.39
C THR A 195 7.12 5.69 -15.37
N CYS A 196 6.08 4.92 -15.06
CA CYS A 196 4.89 4.78 -15.84
C CYS A 196 3.64 4.68 -14.95
N TYR A 197 2.49 5.01 -15.53
CA TYR A 197 1.18 4.82 -14.93
C TYR A 197 0.13 4.58 -16.02
N LEU A 198 -1.02 4.07 -15.61
CA LEU A 198 -2.19 3.91 -16.46
C LEU A 198 -3.19 5.04 -16.23
N GLU A 199 -3.78 5.52 -17.31
CA GLU A 199 -4.85 6.50 -17.33
C GLU A 199 -6.18 5.84 -17.70
N LEU A 200 -7.27 6.26 -17.07
CA LEU A 200 -8.60 5.81 -17.46
C LEU A 200 -8.88 6.21 -18.91
N VAL A 201 -9.36 5.25 -19.71
CA VAL A 201 -9.89 5.56 -21.05
C VAL A 201 -11.18 6.35 -20.93
N ASN A 202 -12.07 5.94 -20.01
CA ASN A 202 -13.34 6.61 -19.72
C ASN A 202 -13.29 7.22 -18.31
N LYS A 203 -13.39 8.55 -18.19
CA LYS A 203 -13.32 9.24 -16.90
C LYS A 203 -14.44 8.84 -15.94
N GLU A 204 -15.60 8.44 -16.47
CA GLU A 204 -16.76 7.97 -15.68
C GLU A 204 -16.44 6.69 -14.88
N ASP A 205 -15.48 5.89 -15.33
CA ASP A 205 -15.04 4.68 -14.62
C ASP A 205 -14.39 4.99 -13.26
N LEU A 206 -14.03 6.25 -12.99
CA LEU A 206 -13.55 6.69 -11.68
C LEU A 206 -14.52 6.34 -10.55
N MET A 207 -15.83 6.39 -10.79
CA MET A 207 -16.83 6.05 -9.78
C MET A 207 -16.81 4.56 -9.41
N LYS A 208 -16.31 3.69 -10.29
CA LYS A 208 -16.25 2.23 -10.08
C LYS A 208 -15.09 1.82 -9.16
N ILE A 209 -14.12 2.70 -8.94
CA ILE A 209 -12.93 2.45 -8.12
C ILE A 209 -12.92 3.25 -6.83
N LYS A 210 -13.79 4.25 -6.67
CA LYS A 210 -13.96 4.94 -5.39
C LYS A 210 -14.47 3.95 -4.34
N PRO A 211 -14.00 4.04 -3.09
CA PRO A 211 -14.62 3.28 -2.02
C PRO A 211 -16.07 3.75 -1.87
N ASP A 212 -16.98 2.81 -1.58
CA ASP A 212 -18.32 3.16 -1.11
C ASP A 212 -18.13 3.89 0.22
N PHE A 213 -18.18 5.21 0.19
CA PHE A 213 -18.31 5.99 1.40
C PHE A 213 -19.74 5.75 1.87
N VAL A 214 -19.88 4.99 2.95
CA VAL A 214 -21.10 5.08 3.76
C VAL A 214 -21.06 6.48 4.37
N GLU A 215 -22.00 7.33 3.95
CA GLU A 215 -22.24 8.65 4.56
C GLU A 215 -22.43 8.56 6.07
#